data_AF-Q0SL02-F1
#
_entry.id   AF-Q0SL02-F1
#
_cell.length_a   1.000
_cell.length_b   1.000
_cell.length_c   1.000
_cell.angle_alpha   90.00
_cell.angle_beta   90.00
_cell.angle_gamma   90.00
#
_symmetry.space_group_name_H-M   'P 1'
#
loop_
_entity.id
_entity.type
_entity.pdbx_description
1 polymer ?
#
loop_
_entity_poly.entity_id
_entity_poly.type
_entity_poly.pdbx_seq_one_letter_code
_entity_poly.pdbx_strand_id
1 'polypeptide(L)'
;MKKISLFLFLFLLFNLDADMDKHTKKRIEKNYAKAKKAFSIEDFNLIDKRLDKYDFKSEVNKSILFAFAPQIRGCLRKIGIKEKDVFLDALDVIGYLFKYECIFYIDTISNYDLNYIIELINGKPYGIFNRMNKKVNSDKYGDKAKENFEESYSENKVNTVKQTLKQISTDLLASSSKCK
;
A
#
# COMPACT_ATOMS: atom_id res chain seq x y z
N MET A 1 6.41 9.03 29.30
CA MET A 1 6.51 7.93 28.31
C MET A 1 7.00 8.41 26.93
N LYS A 2 8.14 9.11 26.83
CA LYS A 2 8.71 9.58 25.55
C LYS A 2 9.95 8.79 25.08
N LYS A 3 10.44 7.83 25.87
CA LYS A 3 11.72 7.13 25.62
C LYS A 3 11.61 5.90 24.71
N ILE A 4 10.46 5.22 24.67
CA ILE A 4 10.23 4.01 23.84
C ILE A 4 10.17 4.36 22.34
N SER A 5 9.69 5.55 22.01
CA SER A 5 9.57 6.03 20.62
C SER A 5 10.93 6.22 19.92
N LEU A 6 12.00 6.46 20.67
CA LEU A 6 13.34 6.63 20.11
C LEU A 6 13.98 5.27 19.83
N PHE A 7 13.79 4.28 20.70
CA PHE A 7 14.37 2.94 20.54
C PHE A 7 13.87 2.22 19.29
N LEU A 8 12.58 2.30 18.98
CA LEU A 8 12.02 1.65 17.79
C LEU A 8 12.51 2.31 16.48
N PHE A 9 12.68 3.64 16.51
CA PHE A 9 13.25 4.40 15.40
C PHE A 9 14.74 4.09 15.23
N LEU A 10 15.50 4.09 16.32
CA LEU A 10 16.90 3.67 16.33
C LEU A 10 17.04 2.24 15.83
N PHE A 11 16.19 1.30 16.24
CA PHE A 11 16.24 -0.08 15.77
C PHE A 11 15.98 -0.21 14.27
N LEU A 12 15.02 0.53 13.71
CA LEU A 12 14.80 0.58 12.26
C LEU A 12 15.99 1.22 11.52
N LEU A 13 16.65 2.22 12.10
CA LEU A 13 17.84 2.83 11.52
C LEU A 13 19.11 1.98 11.65
N PHE A 14 19.25 1.20 12.72
CA PHE A 14 20.38 0.30 12.93
C PHE A 14 20.35 -0.93 12.00
N ASN A 15 19.17 -1.29 11.46
CA ASN A 15 19.03 -2.33 10.45
C ASN A 15 19.27 -1.81 9.01
N LEU A 16 19.54 -0.52 8.83
CA LEU A 16 19.95 -0.01 7.52
C LEU A 16 21.38 -0.44 7.21
N ASP A 17 21.58 -0.97 6.01
CA ASP A 17 22.88 -1.42 5.54
C ASP A 17 23.93 -0.30 5.71
N ALA A 18 25.06 -0.64 6.33
CA ALA A 18 26.16 0.28 6.55
C ALA A 18 26.67 0.87 5.23
N ASP A 19 26.63 0.08 4.15
CA ASP A 19 27.13 0.44 2.82
C ASP A 19 26.11 1.24 1.98
N MET A 20 24.88 1.42 2.47
CA MET A 20 23.87 2.23 1.78
C MET A 20 24.25 3.70 1.74
N ASP A 21 24.09 4.33 0.56
CA ASP A 21 24.46 5.72 0.35
C ASP A 21 23.65 6.69 1.23
N LYS A 22 24.27 7.84 1.53
CA LYS A 22 23.73 8.85 2.45
C LYS A 22 22.38 9.43 2.00
N HIS A 23 22.16 9.58 0.69
CA HIS A 23 20.90 10.10 0.16
C HIS A 23 19.76 9.10 0.36
N THR A 24 20.04 7.81 0.12
CA THR A 24 19.06 6.74 0.36
C THR A 24 18.69 6.62 1.84
N LYS A 25 19.67 6.64 2.76
CA LYS A 25 19.41 6.65 4.21
C LYS A 25 18.52 7.83 4.62
N LYS A 26 18.85 9.04 4.16
CA LYS A 26 18.06 10.26 4.44
C LYS A 26 16.64 10.19 3.87
N ARG A 27 16.45 9.56 2.71
CA ARG A 27 15.13 9.32 2.11
C ARG A 27 14.28 8.39 2.96
N ILE A 28 14.85 7.27 3.40
CA ILE A 28 14.18 6.30 4.28
C ILE A 28 13.76 6.97 5.60
N GLU A 29 14.68 7.68 6.26
CA GLU A 29 14.42 8.44 7.48
C GLU A 29 13.25 9.41 7.32
N LYS A 30 13.25 10.20 6.24
CA LYS A 30 12.20 11.17 5.94
C LYS A 30 10.83 10.50 5.78
N ASN A 31 10.81 9.35 5.10
CA ASN A 31 9.58 8.58 4.87
C ASN A 31 8.99 8.05 6.19
N TYR A 32 9.81 7.46 7.04
CA TYR A 32 9.38 6.99 8.36
C TYR A 32 8.94 8.12 9.27
N ALA A 33 9.68 9.24 9.28
CA ALA A 33 9.30 10.43 10.05
C ALA A 33 7.93 10.98 9.64
N LYS A 34 7.61 10.98 8.34
CA LYS A 34 6.30 11.39 7.83
C LYS A 34 5.18 10.51 8.39
N ALA A 35 5.34 9.20 8.36
CA ALA A 35 4.35 8.26 8.90
C ALA A 35 4.21 8.41 10.43
N LYS A 36 5.33 8.50 11.16
CA LYS A 36 5.35 8.66 12.62
C LYS A 36 4.64 9.93 13.09
N LYS A 37 4.67 11.01 12.30
CA LYS A 37 3.93 12.24 12.60
C LYS A 37 2.40 12.06 12.45
N ALA A 38 1.96 11.11 11.62
CA ALA A 38 0.56 10.91 11.27
C ALA A 38 -0.14 9.79 12.05
N PHE A 39 0.62 8.88 12.66
CA PHE A 39 0.10 7.70 13.35
C PHE A 39 0.49 7.69 14.83
N SER A 40 -0.35 7.08 15.67
CA SER A 40 0.08 6.72 17.03
C SER A 40 1.18 5.67 16.96
N ILE A 41 1.87 5.43 18.07
CA ILE A 41 2.92 4.40 18.14
C ILE A 41 2.31 3.01 17.86
N GLU A 42 1.12 2.74 18.39
CA GLU A 42 0.40 1.48 18.21
C GLU A 42 0.00 1.28 16.74
N ASP A 43 -0.56 2.31 16.09
CA ASP A 43 -0.92 2.26 14.68
C ASP A 43 0.34 2.10 13.80
N PHE A 44 1.43 2.79 14.12
CA PHE A 44 2.70 2.68 13.40
C PHE A 44 3.27 1.27 13.48
N ASN A 45 3.36 0.69 14.68
CA ASN A 45 3.89 -0.66 14.89
C ASN A 45 3.02 -1.72 14.23
N LEU A 46 1.70 -1.50 14.21
CA LEU A 46 0.78 -2.39 13.50
C LEU A 46 1.02 -2.38 11.99
N ILE A 47 1.22 -1.20 11.40
CA ILE A 47 1.58 -1.05 9.98
C ILE A 47 2.91 -1.77 9.72
N ASP A 48 3.93 -1.53 10.56
CA ASP A 48 5.25 -2.13 10.42
C ASP A 48 5.18 -3.66 10.37
N LYS A 49 4.56 -4.26 11.38
CA LYS A 49 4.33 -5.70 11.46
C LYS A 49 3.51 -6.23 10.29
N ARG A 50 2.52 -5.46 9.81
CA ARG A 50 1.71 -5.86 8.64
C ARG A 50 2.55 -5.87 7.37
N LEU A 51 3.50 -4.94 7.24
CA LEU A 51 4.34 -4.79 6.06
C LEU A 51 5.51 -5.78 6.04
N ASP A 52 6.01 -6.22 7.19
CA ASP A 52 7.10 -7.22 7.27
C ASP A 52 6.79 -8.54 6.53
N LYS A 53 5.52 -8.89 6.32
CA LYS A 53 5.14 -10.13 5.60
C LYS A 53 5.39 -10.11 4.09
N TYR A 54 5.77 -8.97 3.52
CA TYR A 54 5.89 -8.79 2.08
C TYR A 54 7.29 -9.02 1.52
N ASP A 55 8.28 -9.36 2.35
CA ASP A 55 9.66 -9.65 1.95
C ASP A 55 10.20 -8.62 0.93
N PHE A 56 10.08 -7.33 1.26
CA PHE A 56 10.48 -6.27 0.34
C PHE A 56 11.93 -6.43 -0.10
N LYS A 57 12.20 -6.26 -1.39
CA LYS A 57 13.57 -6.28 -1.96
C LYS A 57 14.52 -5.29 -1.28
N SER A 58 14.00 -4.20 -0.71
CA SER A 58 14.80 -3.20 0.00
C SER A 58 13.96 -2.45 1.01
N GLU A 59 14.64 -1.92 2.03
CA GLU A 59 14.03 -1.04 3.04
C GLU A 59 13.51 0.27 2.45
N VAL A 60 14.07 0.69 1.30
CA VAL A 60 13.55 1.82 0.51
C VAL A 60 12.09 1.59 0.14
N ASN A 61 11.74 0.42 -0.37
CA ASN A 61 10.38 0.10 -0.79
C ASN A 61 9.39 0.13 0.36
N LYS A 62 9.75 -0.51 1.47
CA LYS A 62 8.96 -0.50 2.71
C LYS A 62 8.74 0.93 3.19
N SER A 63 9.80 1.74 3.25
CA SER A 63 9.71 3.14 3.70
C SER A 63 8.78 3.99 2.83
N ILE A 64 8.77 3.79 1.51
CA ILE A 64 7.87 4.53 0.61
C ILE A 64 6.41 4.25 0.96
N LEU A 65 6.06 3.00 1.25
CA LEU A 65 4.70 2.66 1.65
C LEU A 65 4.30 3.34 2.96
N PHE A 66 5.21 3.45 3.92
CA PHE A 66 5.00 4.25 5.13
C PHE A 66 4.73 5.72 4.80
N ALA A 67 5.44 6.32 3.84
CA ALA A 67 5.23 7.71 3.45
C ALA A 67 3.84 7.95 2.82
N PHE A 68 3.23 6.93 2.23
CA PHE A 68 1.91 6.97 1.59
C PHE A 68 0.75 6.55 2.48
N ALA A 69 1.00 5.72 3.49
CA ALA A 69 -0.02 5.23 4.44
C ALA A 69 -0.92 6.34 5.03
N PRO A 70 -0.41 7.54 5.41
CA PRO A 70 -1.27 8.63 5.88
C PRO A 70 -2.28 9.12 4.82
N GLN A 71 -1.85 9.17 3.56
CA GLN A 71 -2.69 9.64 2.45
C GLN A 71 -3.80 8.64 2.14
N ILE A 72 -3.47 7.34 2.13
CA ILE A 72 -4.46 6.26 1.95
C ILE A 72 -5.51 6.33 3.06
N ARG A 73 -5.08 6.40 4.33
CA ARG A 73 -6.01 6.57 5.47
C ARG A 73 -6.87 7.82 5.33
N GLY A 74 -6.28 8.93 4.87
CA GLY A 74 -6.99 10.17 4.61
C GLY A 74 -8.09 10.00 3.55
N CYS A 75 -7.79 9.37 2.42
CA CYS A 75 -8.75 9.11 1.34
C CYS A 75 -9.89 8.18 1.79
N LEU A 76 -9.58 7.08 2.50
CA LEU A 76 -10.60 6.20 3.05
C LEU A 76 -11.56 6.96 3.98
N ARG A 77 -11.02 7.79 4.88
CA ARG A 77 -11.81 8.61 5.80
C ARG A 77 -12.68 9.64 5.08
N LYS A 78 -12.19 10.25 4.00
CA LYS A 78 -12.96 11.21 3.18
C LYS A 78 -14.21 10.58 2.57
N ILE A 79 -14.16 9.30 2.21
CA ILE A 79 -15.33 8.58 1.69
C ILE A 79 -16.16 7.89 2.79
N GLY A 80 -15.80 8.05 4.07
CA GLY A 80 -16.56 7.54 5.21
C GLY A 80 -16.06 6.22 5.79
N ILE A 81 -14.97 5.64 5.27
CA ILE A 81 -14.36 4.41 5.78
C ILE A 81 -13.40 4.76 6.92
N LYS A 82 -13.69 4.27 8.13
CA LYS A 82 -12.88 4.52 9.34
C LYS A 82 -12.31 3.24 9.93
N GLU A 83 -12.73 2.09 9.42
CA GLU A 83 -12.33 0.77 9.87
C GLU A 83 -10.84 0.55 9.64
N LYS A 84 -10.17 0.08 10.69
CA LYS A 84 -8.74 -0.21 10.66
C LYS A 84 -8.42 -1.34 9.69
N ASP A 85 -9.24 -2.37 9.65
CA ASP A 85 -9.00 -3.55 8.79
C ASP A 85 -9.06 -3.20 7.30
N VAL A 86 -9.96 -2.32 6.89
CA VAL A 86 -10.04 -1.86 5.49
C VAL A 86 -8.81 -1.04 5.09
N PHE A 87 -8.27 -0.25 6.03
CA PHE A 87 -7.00 0.43 5.82
C PHE A 87 -5.84 -0.57 5.66
N LEU A 88 -5.81 -1.64 6.47
CA LEU A 88 -4.81 -2.70 6.32
C LEU A 88 -5.00 -3.49 5.02
N ASP A 89 -6.23 -3.72 4.56
CA ASP A 89 -6.50 -4.33 3.25
C ASP A 89 -5.95 -3.47 2.09
N ALA A 90 -6.07 -2.14 2.19
CA ALA A 90 -5.49 -1.23 1.20
C ALA A 90 -3.95 -1.28 1.18
N LEU A 91 -3.31 -1.33 2.36
CA LEU A 91 -1.87 -1.53 2.45
C LEU A 91 -1.44 -2.89 1.92
N ASP A 92 -2.26 -3.91 2.13
CA ASP A 92 -1.98 -5.26 1.67
C ASP A 92 -1.94 -5.38 0.15
N VAL A 93 -2.91 -4.76 -0.53
CA VAL A 93 -2.93 -4.71 -1.98
C VAL A 93 -1.61 -4.11 -2.49
N ILE A 94 -1.19 -2.98 -1.92
CA ILE A 94 0.08 -2.34 -2.31
C ILE A 94 1.26 -3.26 -2.01
N GLY A 95 1.32 -3.84 -0.82
CA GLY A 95 2.38 -4.78 -0.41
C GLY A 95 2.53 -5.94 -1.40
N TYR A 96 1.42 -6.55 -1.83
CA TYR A 96 1.44 -7.61 -2.84
C TYR A 96 1.91 -7.10 -4.21
N LEU A 97 1.48 -5.90 -4.62
CA LEU A 97 1.94 -5.32 -5.88
C LEU A 97 3.45 -5.05 -5.87
N PHE A 98 4.02 -4.60 -4.75
CA PHE A 98 5.46 -4.49 -4.59
C PHE A 98 6.16 -5.85 -4.61
N LYS A 99 5.64 -6.83 -3.85
CA LYS A 99 6.23 -8.17 -3.75
C LYS A 99 6.33 -8.87 -5.09
N TYR A 100 5.28 -8.85 -5.90
CA TYR A 100 5.25 -9.54 -7.20
C TYR A 100 5.79 -8.72 -8.36
N GLU A 101 6.56 -7.67 -8.05
CA GLU A 101 7.15 -6.76 -9.04
C GLU A 101 6.10 -6.19 -10.00
N CYS A 102 4.88 -6.02 -9.51
CA CYS A 102 3.85 -5.25 -10.21
C CYS A 102 4.17 -3.75 -10.20
N ILE A 103 5.34 -3.34 -9.74
CA ILE A 103 5.87 -1.99 -9.77
C ILE A 103 7.33 -2.16 -10.22
N PHE A 104 7.65 -1.75 -11.45
CA PHE A 104 8.99 -1.87 -12.00
C PHE A 104 9.89 -0.76 -11.46
N TYR A 105 11.10 -1.12 -11.04
CA TYR A 105 12.28 -0.28 -10.80
C TYR A 105 12.16 0.92 -9.82
N ILE A 106 13.02 0.89 -8.80
CA ILE A 106 12.99 1.71 -7.58
C ILE A 106 13.57 3.12 -7.79
N ASP A 107 14.35 3.31 -8.85
CA ASP A 107 14.94 4.62 -9.19
C ASP A 107 13.88 5.62 -9.64
N THR A 108 12.74 5.10 -10.11
CA THR A 108 11.55 5.85 -10.48
C THR A 108 10.29 5.06 -10.12
N ILE A 109 10.11 4.71 -8.84
CA ILE A 109 8.74 4.63 -8.30
C ILE A 109 8.18 6.06 -8.44
N SER A 110 7.69 6.31 -9.64
CA SER A 110 6.81 7.41 -9.90
C SER A 110 5.63 7.20 -8.97
N ASN A 111 5.16 8.28 -8.36
CA ASN A 111 4.00 8.26 -7.49
C ASN A 111 2.75 7.60 -8.13
N TYR A 112 2.79 7.25 -9.42
CA TYR A 112 1.72 6.66 -10.23
C TYR A 112 1.22 5.30 -9.69
N ASP A 113 2.07 4.32 -9.40
CA ASP A 113 1.57 2.99 -8.99
C ASP A 113 0.91 3.00 -7.59
N LEU A 114 1.45 3.82 -6.68
CA LEU A 114 0.86 4.06 -5.36
C LEU A 114 -0.44 4.88 -5.45
N ASN A 115 -0.54 5.73 -6.46
CA ASN A 115 -1.76 6.48 -6.72
C ASN A 115 -2.91 5.58 -7.17
N TYR A 116 -2.68 4.40 -7.73
CA TYR A 116 -3.79 3.54 -8.18
C TYR A 116 -4.73 3.12 -7.05
N ILE A 117 -4.22 2.91 -5.84
CA ILE A 117 -5.09 2.61 -4.68
C ILE A 117 -5.83 3.87 -4.22
N ILE A 118 -5.18 5.02 -4.28
CA ILE A 118 -5.84 6.30 -3.98
C ILE A 118 -6.93 6.61 -5.01
N GLU A 119 -6.67 6.38 -6.30
CA GLU A 119 -7.61 6.52 -7.39
C GLU A 119 -8.79 5.57 -7.23
N LEU A 120 -8.53 4.29 -6.94
CA LEU A 120 -9.58 3.31 -6.63
C LEU A 120 -10.49 3.79 -5.49
N ILE A 121 -9.90 4.25 -4.38
CA ILE A 121 -10.65 4.80 -3.23
C ILE A 121 -11.49 6.01 -3.66
N ASN A 122 -11.01 6.80 -4.60
CA ASN A 122 -11.71 7.97 -5.15
C ASN A 122 -12.66 7.63 -6.31
N GLY A 123 -12.98 6.34 -6.53
CA GLY A 123 -13.94 5.91 -7.54
C GLY A 123 -13.36 5.75 -8.96
N LYS A 124 -12.03 5.70 -9.11
CA LYS A 124 -11.34 5.57 -10.40
C LYS A 124 -10.52 4.28 -10.43
N PRO A 125 -11.12 3.12 -10.79
CA PRO A 125 -10.47 1.82 -10.66
C PRO A 125 -9.46 1.49 -11.78
N TYR A 126 -9.42 2.31 -12.84
CA TYR A 126 -8.73 2.02 -14.10
C TYR A 126 -7.28 1.52 -13.95
N GLY A 127 -6.46 2.26 -13.20
CA GLY A 127 -5.04 1.94 -13.04
C GLY A 127 -4.82 0.59 -12.37
N ILE A 128 -5.50 0.36 -11.24
CA ILE A 128 -5.39 -0.90 -10.51
C ILE A 128 -6.02 -2.07 -11.29
N PHE A 129 -7.16 -1.87 -11.96
CA PHE A 129 -7.81 -2.94 -12.74
C PHE A 129 -6.96 -3.35 -13.94
N ASN A 130 -6.37 -2.39 -14.66
CA ASN A 130 -5.44 -2.69 -15.75
C ASN A 130 -4.21 -3.46 -15.24
N ARG A 131 -3.70 -3.14 -14.04
CA ARG A 131 -2.59 -3.89 -13.42
C ARG A 131 -3.01 -5.31 -13.07
N MET A 132 -4.18 -5.46 -12.46
CA MET A 132 -4.74 -6.75 -12.08
C MET A 132 -5.01 -7.64 -13.29
N ASN A 133 -5.56 -7.09 -14.37
CA ASN A 133 -5.82 -7.82 -15.59
C ASN A 133 -4.52 -8.40 -16.18
N LYS A 134 -3.44 -7.62 -16.23
CA LYS A 134 -2.13 -8.09 -16.71
C LYS A 134 -1.53 -9.21 -15.84
N LYS A 135 -1.76 -9.18 -14.53
CA LYS A 135 -1.10 -10.11 -13.60
C LYS A 135 -1.89 -11.40 -13.35
N VAL A 136 -3.21 -11.28 -13.22
CA VAL A 136 -4.09 -12.42 -12.97
C VAL A 136 -4.59 -13.02 -14.30
N ASN A 137 -4.33 -12.36 -15.43
CA ASN A 137 -4.76 -12.72 -16.79
C ASN A 137 -6.23 -13.15 -16.82
N SER A 138 -7.10 -12.24 -16.41
CA SER A 138 -8.52 -12.53 -16.25
C SER A 138 -9.38 -11.32 -16.64
N ASP A 139 -10.32 -11.55 -17.55
CA ASP A 139 -11.37 -10.59 -17.94
C ASP A 139 -12.18 -10.04 -16.75
N LYS A 140 -12.03 -10.65 -15.57
CA LYS A 140 -12.50 -10.18 -14.25
C LYS A 140 -12.20 -8.70 -13.95
N TYR A 141 -11.13 -8.14 -14.51
CA TYR A 141 -10.76 -6.73 -14.34
C TYR A 141 -10.80 -5.92 -15.65
N GLY A 142 -11.49 -6.44 -16.67
CA GLY A 142 -11.69 -5.79 -17.96
C GLY A 142 -12.71 -4.65 -17.94
N ASP A 143 -13.16 -4.20 -19.11
CA ASP A 143 -13.99 -3.00 -19.24
C ASP A 143 -15.35 -3.12 -18.54
N LYS A 144 -16.01 -4.27 -18.66
CA LYS A 144 -17.26 -4.56 -17.94
C LYS A 144 -17.10 -4.48 -16.42
N ALA A 145 -15.94 -4.86 -15.88
CA ALA A 145 -15.67 -4.75 -14.44
C ALA A 145 -15.52 -3.28 -14.01
N LYS A 146 -14.95 -2.44 -14.87
CA LYS A 146 -14.82 -0.99 -14.63
C LYS A 146 -16.19 -0.33 -14.60
N GLU A 147 -17.04 -0.63 -15.59
CA GLU A 147 -18.43 -0.13 -15.66
C GLU A 147 -19.23 -0.53 -14.42
N ASN A 148 -19.22 -1.82 -14.06
CA ASN A 148 -19.90 -2.32 -12.88
C ASN A 148 -19.39 -1.67 -11.58
N PHE A 149 -18.08 -1.41 -11.49
CA PHE A 149 -17.50 -0.71 -10.35
C PHE A 149 -18.02 0.73 -10.26
N GLU A 150 -18.06 1.47 -11.37
CA GLU A 150 -18.52 2.86 -11.39
C GLU A 150 -20.00 2.97 -10.99
N GLU A 151 -20.84 2.08 -11.51
CA GLU A 151 -22.26 1.95 -11.13
C GLU A 151 -22.37 1.67 -9.63
N SER A 152 -21.74 0.61 -9.14
CA SER A 152 -21.77 0.23 -7.72
C SER A 152 -21.18 1.32 -6.80
N TYR A 153 -20.18 2.06 -7.26
CA TYR A 153 -19.55 3.14 -6.49
C TYR A 153 -20.48 4.35 -6.38
N SER A 154 -21.22 4.66 -7.44
CA SER A 154 -22.22 5.72 -7.46
C SER A 154 -23.36 5.45 -6.47
N GLU A 155 -23.75 4.18 -6.31
CA GLU A 155 -24.77 3.75 -5.36
C GLU A 155 -24.23 3.69 -3.92
N ASN A 156 -23.07 3.05 -3.72
CA ASN A 156 -22.50 2.83 -2.39
C ASN A 156 -20.97 2.75 -2.41
N LYS A 157 -20.32 3.92 -2.49
CA LYS A 157 -18.85 4.06 -2.43
C LYS A 157 -18.18 3.26 -1.30
N VAL A 158 -18.77 3.25 -0.10
CA VAL A 158 -18.17 2.62 1.09
C VAL A 158 -18.11 1.11 0.90
N ASN A 159 -19.23 0.50 0.53
CA ASN A 159 -19.29 -0.95 0.34
C ASN A 159 -18.45 -1.36 -0.88
N THR A 160 -18.56 -0.62 -1.98
CA THR A 160 -17.86 -0.93 -3.23
C THR A 160 -16.34 -0.90 -3.05
N VAL A 161 -15.78 0.11 -2.38
CA VAL A 161 -14.33 0.17 -2.11
C VAL A 161 -13.88 -0.99 -1.20
N LYS A 162 -14.62 -1.29 -0.12
CA LYS A 162 -14.30 -2.40 0.80
C LYS A 162 -14.24 -3.74 0.07
N GLN A 163 -15.28 -4.06 -0.69
CA GLN A 163 -15.38 -5.32 -1.42
C GLN A 163 -14.28 -5.43 -2.47
N THR A 164 -14.03 -4.34 -3.21
CA THR A 164 -13.01 -4.33 -4.28
C THR A 164 -11.60 -4.50 -3.73
N LEU A 165 -11.23 -3.80 -2.65
CA LEU A 165 -9.92 -3.98 -2.01
C LEU A 165 -9.71 -5.42 -1.54
N LYS A 166 -10.74 -6.01 -0.88
CA LYS A 166 -10.69 -7.39 -0.40
C LYS A 166 -10.56 -8.39 -1.55
N GLN A 167 -11.29 -8.17 -2.65
CA GLN A 167 -11.23 -9.01 -3.84
C GLN A 167 -9.83 -8.97 -4.49
N ILE A 168 -9.28 -7.77 -4.68
CA ILE A 168 -7.94 -7.59 -5.25
C ILE A 168 -6.88 -8.26 -4.38
N SER A 169 -6.93 -8.04 -3.06
CA SER A 169 -5.99 -8.65 -2.11
C SER A 169 -6.04 -10.19 -2.17
N THR A 170 -7.25 -10.75 -2.24
CA THR A 170 -7.48 -12.20 -2.37
C THR A 170 -6.93 -12.74 -3.69
N ASP A 171 -7.17 -12.06 -4.80
CA ASP A 171 -6.71 -12.50 -6.11
C ASP A 171 -5.18 -12.41 -6.24
N LEU A 172 -4.57 -11.36 -5.69
CA LEU A 172 -3.11 -11.22 -5.63
C LEU A 172 -2.50 -12.35 -4.80
N LEU A 173 -3.08 -12.65 -3.63
CA LEU A 173 -2.64 -13.78 -2.82
C LEU A 173 -2.79 -15.10 -3.57
N ALA A 174 -3.90 -15.34 -4.27
CA ALA A 174 -4.10 -16.56 -5.06
C ALA A 174 -3.15 -16.65 -6.27
N SER A 175 -2.76 -15.52 -6.88
CA SER A 175 -1.79 -15.49 -7.98
C SER A 175 -0.36 -15.74 -7.52
N SER A 176 -0.06 -15.47 -6.24
CA SER A 176 1.28 -15.62 -5.68
C SER A 176 1.80 -17.05 -5.67
N SER A 177 0.91 -18.03 -5.60
CA SER A 177 1.26 -19.44 -5.62
C SER A 177 1.63 -19.94 -7.03
N LYS A 178 1.48 -19.11 -8.06
CA LYS A 178 1.78 -19.45 -9.46
C LYS A 178 3.10 -18.85 -9.98
N CYS A 179 3.75 -17.98 -9.20
CA CYS A 179 5.09 -17.47 -9.51
C CYS A 179 6.13 -18.22 -8.67
N LYS A 180 6.49 -19.42 -9.11
CA LYS A 180 7.76 -20.06 -8.78
C LYS A 180 8.61 -20.08 -10.04
#